data_AF-A0A8D3DFU9-F1
#
_entry.id   AF-A0A8D3DFU9-F1
#
_cell.length_a   1.000
_cell.length_b   1.000
_cell.length_c   1.000
_cell.angle_alpha   90.00
_cell.angle_beta   90.00
_cell.angle_gamma   90.00
#
_symmetry.space_group_name_H-M   'P 1'
#
loop_
_entity.id
_entity.type
_entity.pdbx_description
1 polymer ?
#
loop_
_entity_poly.entity_id
_entity_poly.type
_entity_poly.pdbx_seq_one_letter_code
_entity_poly.pdbx_strand_id
1 'polypeptide(L)'
;MSVQQSGGGGGGGAAAAAACLTCKESCSGFQPHSWRKACTACGCGAVDHALGGDPEDDQRMGRLLADSPCSHLTAKVKGGGGLRTYKRNRMIVTNPVVSRKDPTFSTTTYDWAPAGFNQKLALQYMELIPESRRPVSGTDGALERRRQLLGQLPAYDQDPMKCQIVLIKLYISSMLLFVKHYKQEALGVGEVAPPGEGGALREAANQRAAKEATDRSDGDKKEVPARRDHGSANSSTSSPAGSTNGTDDGTKNEYVSSRGT
;
A
#
# COMPACT_ATOMS: atom_id res chain seq x y z
N MET A 1 46.98 19.07 40.26
CA MET A 1 45.67 18.39 40.15
C MET A 1 44.66 19.45 39.76
N SER A 2 44.49 19.68 38.46
CA SER A 2 43.66 20.75 37.93
C SER A 2 42.51 20.13 37.16
N VAL A 3 41.31 20.38 37.67
CA VAL A 3 40.03 19.90 37.14
C VAL A 3 39.65 20.83 36.00
N GLN A 4 39.50 20.30 34.78
CA GLN A 4 38.83 21.01 33.69
C GLN A 4 37.59 20.21 33.30
N GLN A 5 36.45 20.79 33.65
CA GLN A 5 35.13 20.41 33.14
C GLN A 5 35.02 20.90 31.69
N SER A 6 34.76 20.00 30.75
CA SER A 6 34.29 20.33 29.41
C SER A 6 32.84 19.88 29.29
N GLY A 7 31.93 20.85 29.37
CA GLY A 7 30.49 20.66 29.24
C GLY A 7 30.11 20.16 27.85
N GLY A 8 29.27 19.13 27.83
CA GLY A 8 28.63 18.62 26.63
C GLY A 8 27.55 19.60 26.15
N GLY A 9 27.78 20.16 24.96
CA GLY A 9 26.73 20.81 24.17
C GLY A 9 26.10 19.79 23.24
N GLY A 10 24.93 19.28 23.62
CA GLY A 10 24.07 18.49 22.74
C GLY A 10 23.53 19.37 21.61
N GLY A 11 24.14 19.28 20.44
CA GLY A 11 23.59 19.83 19.20
C GLY A 11 22.53 18.89 18.65
N GLY A 12 21.26 19.24 18.84
CA GLY A 12 20.14 18.61 18.15
C GLY A 12 20.35 18.73 16.64
N GLY A 13 20.46 17.58 15.97
CA GLY A 13 20.57 17.52 14.52
C GLY A 13 19.35 18.16 13.88
N ALA A 14 19.54 19.34 13.28
CA ALA A 14 18.60 19.88 12.32
C ALA A 14 18.48 18.85 11.19
N ALA A 15 17.27 18.30 11.00
CA ALA A 15 16.98 17.48 9.83
C ALA A 15 17.33 18.31 8.59
N ALA A 16 18.43 17.95 7.91
CA ALA A 16 18.88 18.64 6.73
C ALA A 16 17.73 18.67 5.72
N ALA A 17 17.29 19.87 5.35
CA ALA A 17 16.17 20.03 4.43
C ALA A 17 16.51 19.32 3.11
N ALA A 18 15.66 18.38 2.69
CA ALA A 18 15.94 17.50 1.56
C ALA A 18 16.26 18.31 0.29
N ALA A 19 17.39 17.99 -0.35
CA ALA A 19 17.84 18.62 -1.58
C ALA A 19 16.81 18.44 -2.70
N CYS A 20 16.66 19.46 -3.53
CA CYS A 20 15.78 19.40 -4.68
C CYS A 20 16.47 18.62 -5.81
N LEU A 21 15.87 17.55 -6.28
CA LEU A 21 16.34 16.72 -7.39
C LEU A 21 16.30 17.48 -8.73
N THR A 22 15.39 18.45 -8.85
CA THR A 22 15.27 19.31 -10.05
C THR A 22 16.23 20.49 -9.99
N CYS A 23 16.27 21.23 -8.88
CA CYS A 23 17.07 22.45 -8.75
C CYS A 23 18.49 22.21 -8.24
N LYS A 24 18.80 21.00 -7.77
CA LYS A 24 20.08 20.62 -7.15
C LYS A 24 20.47 21.63 -6.07
N GLU A 25 21.62 22.27 -6.21
CA GLU A 25 22.18 23.23 -5.26
C GLU A 25 21.48 24.59 -5.27
N SER A 26 20.69 24.90 -6.31
CA SER A 26 19.98 26.18 -6.42
C SER A 26 18.78 26.31 -5.47
N CYS A 27 18.40 25.24 -4.77
CA CYS A 27 17.34 25.27 -3.77
C CYS A 27 17.90 24.95 -2.38
N SER A 28 17.62 25.81 -1.41
CA SER A 28 18.06 25.70 -0.01
C SER A 28 17.34 24.59 0.80
N GLY A 29 16.72 23.62 0.11
CA GLY A 29 15.90 22.56 0.70
C GLY A 29 14.40 22.88 0.74
N PHE A 30 13.59 21.86 1.04
CA PHE A 30 12.12 22.00 0.96
C PHE A 30 11.58 22.98 1.99
N GLN A 31 10.89 24.01 1.51
CA GLN A 31 10.15 24.94 2.33
C GLN A 31 8.65 24.82 1.98
N PRO A 32 7.82 24.20 2.83
CA PRO A 32 6.42 23.97 2.51
C PRO A 32 5.67 25.30 2.38
N HIS A 33 4.95 25.46 1.28
CA HIS A 33 4.00 26.57 1.18
C HIS A 33 2.78 26.29 2.06
N SER A 34 2.28 27.35 2.73
CA SER A 34 1.04 27.33 3.52
C SER A 34 -0.23 26.87 2.80
N TRP A 35 -0.31 26.95 1.46
CA TRP A 35 -1.53 26.57 0.70
C TRP A 35 -1.26 25.75 -0.58
N ARG A 36 -0.03 25.76 -1.10
CA ARG A 36 0.35 25.00 -2.30
C ARG A 36 1.18 23.77 -1.92
N LYS A 37 1.10 22.71 -2.72
CA LYS A 37 1.96 21.51 -2.58
C LYS A 37 3.34 21.70 -3.23
N ALA A 38 3.92 22.88 -3.05
CA ALA A 38 5.16 23.29 -3.70
C ALA A 38 6.11 23.93 -2.67
N CYS A 39 7.39 23.87 -2.99
CA CYS A 39 8.45 24.55 -2.27
C CYS A 39 8.34 26.06 -2.49
N THR A 40 8.39 26.87 -1.44
CA THR A 40 8.40 28.34 -1.59
C THR A 40 9.71 28.85 -2.20
N ALA A 41 10.82 28.13 -2.05
CA ALA A 41 12.13 28.53 -2.56
C ALA A 41 12.30 28.30 -4.07
N CYS A 42 11.76 27.20 -4.62
CA CYS A 42 11.96 26.83 -6.03
C CYS A 42 10.70 26.50 -6.82
N GLY A 43 9.53 26.44 -6.18
CA GLY A 43 8.27 26.08 -6.83
C GLY A 43 8.11 24.59 -7.16
N CYS A 44 9.15 23.77 -7.00
CA CYS A 44 9.08 22.33 -7.23
C CYS A 44 8.18 21.64 -6.18
N GLY A 45 7.61 20.49 -6.55
CA GLY A 45 6.73 19.74 -5.67
C GLY A 45 7.49 19.12 -4.49
N ALA A 46 6.77 18.76 -3.44
CA ALA A 46 7.33 18.04 -2.29
C ALA A 46 8.01 16.71 -2.66
N VAL A 47 7.71 16.14 -3.83
CA VAL A 47 8.37 14.93 -4.38
C VAL A 47 9.73 15.22 -5.02
N ASP A 48 9.91 16.42 -5.56
CA ASP A 48 11.19 16.83 -6.14
C ASP A 48 12.20 17.13 -5.04
N HIS A 49 11.72 17.34 -3.83
CA HIS A 49 12.53 17.29 -2.64
C HIS A 49 12.45 15.88 -2.10
N ALA A 50 13.58 15.24 -1.81
CA ALA A 50 13.63 13.84 -1.37
C ALA A 50 13.04 13.61 0.05
N LEU A 51 11.79 14.02 0.30
CA LEU A 51 11.11 14.00 1.61
C LEU A 51 10.57 12.64 2.04
N GLY A 52 10.94 11.59 1.32
CA GLY A 52 10.69 10.21 1.70
C GLY A 52 11.67 9.33 0.96
N GLY A 53 11.87 8.12 1.44
CA GLY A 53 12.50 7.05 0.71
C GLY A 53 11.51 5.96 0.35
N ASP A 54 12.08 4.91 -0.20
CA ASP A 54 11.47 3.61 -0.39
C ASP A 54 10.57 3.13 0.77
N PRO A 55 10.97 3.20 2.05
CA PRO A 55 10.15 2.66 3.15
C PRO A 55 8.87 3.48 3.42
N GLU A 56 8.90 4.81 3.31
CA GLU A 56 7.70 5.64 3.47
C GLU A 56 6.72 5.39 2.33
N ASP A 57 7.23 5.24 1.11
CA ASP A 57 6.42 4.93 -0.07
C ASP A 57 5.79 3.53 0.05
N ASP A 58 6.54 2.55 0.58
CA ASP A 58 6.00 1.22 0.87
C ASP A 58 4.97 1.23 1.99
N GLN A 59 5.11 2.10 2.97
CA GLN A 59 4.13 2.26 4.03
C GLN A 59 2.82 2.86 3.49
N ARG A 60 2.90 3.83 2.57
CA ARG A 60 1.72 4.42 1.91
C ARG A 60 0.98 3.37 1.07
N MET A 61 1.72 2.63 0.24
CA MET A 61 1.19 1.50 -0.52
C MET A 61 0.63 0.41 0.40
N GLY A 62 1.33 0.11 1.49
CA GLY A 62 0.92 -0.86 2.49
C GLY A 62 -0.41 -0.49 3.14
N ARG A 63 -0.60 0.80 3.47
CA ARG A 63 -1.88 1.33 3.98
C ARG A 63 -3.00 1.21 2.96
N LEU A 64 -2.74 1.51 1.68
CA LEU A 64 -3.74 1.40 0.61
C LEU A 64 -4.23 -0.06 0.49
N LEU A 65 -3.31 -1.01 0.44
CA LEU A 65 -3.60 -2.43 0.20
C LEU A 65 -4.04 -3.18 1.47
N ALA A 66 -3.77 -2.65 2.66
CA ALA A 66 -4.27 -3.21 3.91
C ALA A 66 -5.80 -3.27 3.93
N ASP A 67 -6.32 -4.35 4.51
CA ASP A 67 -7.76 -4.62 4.68
C ASP A 67 -8.56 -4.71 3.35
N SER A 68 -7.86 -4.98 2.25
CA SER A 68 -8.42 -5.25 0.93
C SER A 68 -8.21 -6.72 0.51
N PRO A 69 -8.86 -7.19 -0.58
CA PRO A 69 -8.52 -8.45 -1.24
C PRO A 69 -7.05 -8.53 -1.71
N CYS A 70 -6.37 -7.40 -1.85
CA CYS A 70 -4.96 -7.32 -2.26
C CYS A 70 -3.98 -7.33 -1.08
N SER A 71 -4.45 -7.63 0.14
CA SER A 71 -3.62 -7.56 1.36
C SER A 71 -2.42 -8.52 1.37
N HIS A 72 -2.45 -9.59 0.56
CA HIS A 72 -1.34 -10.54 0.39
C HIS A 72 -0.05 -9.88 -0.13
N LEU A 73 -0.17 -8.75 -0.85
CA LEU A 73 0.93 -7.94 -1.36
C LEU A 73 1.62 -7.11 -0.27
N THR A 74 1.20 -7.22 0.99
CA THR A 74 1.79 -6.48 2.11
C THR A 74 2.33 -7.42 3.18
N ALA A 75 3.24 -6.92 4.01
CA ALA A 75 3.81 -7.60 5.17
C ALA A 75 3.46 -6.84 6.45
N LYS A 76 3.14 -7.55 7.53
CA LYS A 76 2.97 -6.96 8.87
C LYS A 76 4.33 -6.52 9.41
N VAL A 77 4.42 -5.30 9.90
CA VAL A 77 5.63 -4.78 10.56
C VAL A 77 5.63 -5.24 12.01
N LYS A 78 6.70 -5.93 12.43
CA LYS A 78 6.86 -6.41 13.81
C LYS A 78 6.90 -5.23 14.78
N GLY A 79 6.06 -5.26 15.82
CA GLY A 79 5.97 -4.17 16.80
C GLY A 79 5.31 -2.88 16.27
N GLY A 80 4.82 -2.87 15.03
CA GLY A 80 4.26 -1.68 14.39
C GLY A 80 2.78 -1.40 14.69
N GLY A 81 2.20 -1.98 15.74
CA GLY A 81 0.80 -1.73 16.12
C GLY A 81 -0.22 -2.03 15.01
N GLY A 82 0.02 -3.05 14.19
CA GLY A 82 -0.85 -3.38 13.05
C GLY A 82 -0.44 -2.74 11.72
N LEU A 83 0.63 -1.94 11.70
CA LEU A 83 1.15 -1.36 10.46
C LEU A 83 1.56 -2.44 9.45
N ARG A 84 1.18 -2.22 8.19
CA ARG A 84 1.57 -3.05 7.05
C ARG A 84 2.41 -2.24 6.06
N THR A 85 3.41 -2.89 5.48
CA THR A 85 4.28 -2.33 4.43
C THR A 85 4.09 -3.10 3.13
N TYR A 86 4.18 -2.43 1.99
CA TYR A 86 4.11 -3.07 0.68
C TYR A 86 5.34 -3.96 0.46
N LYS A 87 5.11 -5.18 -0.04
CA LYS A 87 6.18 -6.08 -0.49
C LYS A 87 6.58 -5.65 -1.91
N ARG A 88 7.30 -4.53 -2.01
CA ARG A 88 7.80 -4.03 -3.30
C ARG A 88 8.65 -5.09 -3.98
N ASN A 89 8.27 -5.42 -5.22
CA ASN A 89 9.04 -6.31 -6.07
C ASN A 89 10.14 -5.52 -6.78
N ARG A 90 11.35 -5.47 -6.20
CA ARG A 90 12.55 -4.91 -6.84
C ARG A 90 13.17 -6.00 -7.73
N MET A 91 13.30 -5.73 -9.02
CA MET A 91 13.84 -6.69 -9.98
C MET A 91 15.30 -6.36 -10.29
N ILE A 92 16.19 -7.34 -10.10
CA ILE A 92 17.62 -7.22 -10.44
C ILE A 92 17.89 -8.11 -11.65
N VAL A 93 18.48 -7.54 -12.69
CA VAL A 93 18.80 -8.22 -13.95
C VAL A 93 20.30 -8.14 -14.15
N THR A 94 20.95 -9.29 -14.26
CA THR A 94 22.40 -9.37 -14.51
C THR A 94 22.62 -9.91 -15.91
N ASN A 95 23.10 -9.03 -16.81
CA ASN A 95 23.42 -9.38 -18.18
C ASN A 95 24.91 -9.70 -18.29
N PRO A 96 25.29 -10.89 -18.79
CA PRO A 96 26.68 -11.21 -19.06
C PRO A 96 27.18 -10.34 -20.23
N VAL A 97 28.24 -9.58 -20.00
CA VAL A 97 28.96 -8.85 -21.04
C VAL A 97 30.10 -9.75 -21.49
N VAL A 98 29.89 -10.43 -22.61
CA VAL A 98 30.91 -11.30 -23.20
C VAL A 98 31.96 -10.43 -23.88
N SER A 99 32.94 -9.96 -23.11
CA SER A 99 34.21 -9.48 -23.65
C SER A 99 35.18 -10.64 -23.74
N ARG A 100 35.88 -10.77 -24.87
CA ARG A 100 36.85 -11.85 -25.11
C ARG A 100 38.01 -11.89 -24.11
N LYS A 101 38.19 -10.85 -23.29
CA LYS A 101 39.36 -10.69 -22.41
C LYS A 101 39.04 -10.69 -20.92
N ASP A 102 37.78 -10.46 -20.53
CA ASP A 102 37.34 -10.50 -19.13
C ASP A 102 35.79 -10.60 -19.08
N PRO A 103 35.19 -11.69 -18.56
CA PRO A 103 33.74 -11.77 -18.43
C PRO A 103 33.27 -10.74 -17.38
N THR A 104 32.67 -9.65 -17.85
CA THR A 104 32.09 -8.61 -16.99
C THR A 104 30.58 -8.83 -16.89
N PHE A 105 29.97 -8.52 -15.74
CA PHE A 105 28.52 -8.59 -15.57
C PHE A 105 27.95 -7.19 -15.44
N SER A 106 26.94 -6.87 -16.24
CA SER A 106 26.18 -5.62 -16.11
C SER A 106 24.93 -5.89 -15.29
N THR A 107 24.82 -5.30 -14.11
CA THR A 107 23.65 -5.42 -13.25
C THR A 107 22.77 -4.19 -13.33
N THR A 108 21.53 -4.36 -13.78
CA THR A 108 20.48 -3.34 -13.80
C THR A 108 19.47 -3.63 -12.71
N THR A 109 19.19 -2.64 -11.85
CA THR A 109 18.15 -2.74 -10.82
C THR A 109 16.95 -1.90 -11.23
N TYR A 110 15.76 -2.52 -11.21
CA TYR A 110 14.48 -1.85 -11.34
C TYR A 110 13.89 -1.66 -9.95
N ASP A 111 13.49 -0.43 -9.62
CA ASP A 111 12.85 -0.10 -8.35
C ASP A 111 11.47 -0.77 -8.21
N TRP A 112 10.86 -1.15 -9.33
CA TRP A 112 9.59 -1.87 -9.31
C TRP A 112 9.42 -2.74 -10.54
N ALA A 113 8.88 -3.93 -10.31
CA ALA A 113 8.22 -4.75 -11.31
C ALA A 113 6.83 -5.15 -10.80
N PRO A 114 5.85 -5.41 -11.69
CA PRO A 114 4.57 -5.94 -11.25
C PRO A 114 4.71 -7.29 -10.52
N ALA A 115 3.69 -7.67 -9.74
CA ALA A 115 3.75 -8.86 -8.88
C ALA A 115 3.33 -10.14 -9.63
N GLY A 116 3.80 -11.30 -9.18
CA GLY A 116 3.22 -12.59 -9.57
C GLY A 116 3.77 -13.26 -10.84
N PHE A 117 4.95 -12.89 -11.35
CA PHE A 117 5.52 -13.54 -12.54
C PHE A 117 7.03 -13.81 -12.46
N ASN A 118 7.51 -14.60 -13.43
CA ASN A 118 8.92 -14.89 -13.65
C ASN A 118 9.67 -13.70 -14.31
N GLN A 119 10.99 -13.68 -14.17
CA GLN A 119 11.85 -12.59 -14.67
C GLN A 119 11.70 -12.34 -16.18
N LYS A 120 11.41 -13.37 -16.99
CA LYS A 120 11.26 -13.23 -18.44
C LYS A 120 10.05 -12.36 -18.81
N LEU A 121 8.88 -12.63 -18.23
CA LEU A 121 7.68 -11.82 -18.48
C LEU A 121 7.84 -10.39 -17.95
N ALA A 122 8.53 -10.23 -16.82
CA ALA A 122 8.87 -8.93 -16.26
C ALA A 122 9.66 -8.07 -17.26
N LEU A 123 10.69 -8.67 -17.88
CA LEU A 123 11.53 -8.00 -18.87
C LEU A 123 10.72 -7.58 -20.10
N GLN A 124 9.87 -8.48 -20.63
CA GLN A 124 8.98 -8.16 -21.75
C GLN A 124 8.04 -6.99 -21.40
N TYR A 125 7.52 -6.95 -20.18
CA TYR A 125 6.70 -5.82 -19.73
C TYR A 125 7.51 -4.51 -19.68
N MET A 126 8.74 -4.55 -19.16
CA MET A 126 9.60 -3.36 -19.11
C MET A 126 9.99 -2.85 -20.51
N GLU A 127 10.12 -3.75 -21.49
CA GLU A 127 10.37 -3.38 -22.89
C GLU A 127 9.23 -2.55 -23.50
N LEU A 128 7.99 -2.77 -23.07
CA LEU A 128 6.81 -2.00 -23.50
C LEU A 128 6.77 -0.58 -22.92
N ILE A 129 7.56 -0.30 -21.88
CA ILE A 129 7.70 1.03 -21.30
C ILE A 129 8.82 1.76 -22.04
N PRO A 130 8.61 3.02 -22.51
CA PRO A 130 9.66 3.84 -23.09
C PRO A 130 10.89 3.90 -22.18
N GLU A 131 12.09 3.82 -22.74
CA GLU A 131 13.32 3.69 -21.95
C GLU A 131 13.49 4.81 -20.91
N SER A 132 13.12 6.03 -21.28
CA SER A 132 13.15 7.22 -20.41
C SER A 132 12.18 7.17 -19.23
N ARG A 133 11.20 6.26 -19.25
CA ARG A 133 10.17 6.08 -18.21
C ARG A 133 10.29 4.75 -17.46
N ARG A 134 11.26 3.90 -17.82
CA ARG A 134 11.48 2.65 -17.10
C ARG A 134 11.92 2.96 -15.68
N PRO A 135 11.44 2.22 -14.66
CA PRO A 135 11.76 2.49 -13.27
C PRO A 135 13.13 1.89 -12.89
N VAL A 136 14.18 2.22 -13.64
CA VAL A 136 15.55 1.80 -13.36
C VAL A 136 16.12 2.68 -12.24
N SER A 137 16.67 2.06 -11.20
CA SER A 137 17.20 2.76 -10.03
C SER A 137 18.21 3.83 -10.43
N GLY A 138 18.03 5.05 -9.91
CA GLY A 138 18.92 6.19 -10.17
C GLY A 138 18.69 6.92 -11.50
N THR A 139 17.69 6.52 -12.28
CA THR A 139 17.31 7.21 -13.54
C THR A 139 16.10 8.12 -13.36
N ASP A 140 15.89 9.03 -14.31
CA ASP A 140 14.71 9.90 -14.35
C ASP A 140 13.39 9.11 -14.41
N GLY A 141 13.38 7.92 -15.03
CA GLY A 141 12.19 7.07 -15.10
C GLY A 141 11.77 6.52 -13.74
N ALA A 142 12.71 6.21 -12.86
CA ALA A 142 12.42 5.85 -11.46
C ALA A 142 11.83 7.03 -10.68
N LEU A 143 12.42 8.22 -10.86
CA LEU A 143 11.91 9.45 -10.25
C LEU A 143 10.49 9.77 -10.73
N GLU A 144 10.23 9.64 -12.03
CA GLU A 144 8.93 9.91 -12.63
C GLU A 144 7.86 8.92 -12.12
N ARG A 145 8.18 7.62 -12.06
CA ARG A 145 7.28 6.63 -11.45
C ARG A 145 6.93 7.02 -10.00
N ARG A 146 7.92 7.47 -9.24
CA ARG A 146 7.74 7.91 -7.86
C ARG A 146 6.83 9.14 -7.75
N ARG A 147 7.02 10.13 -8.63
CA ARG A 147 6.12 11.30 -8.77
C ARG A 147 4.69 10.88 -9.02
N GLN A 148 4.47 9.95 -9.95
CA GLN A 148 3.15 9.44 -10.28
C GLN A 148 2.50 8.75 -9.08
N LEU A 149 3.23 7.90 -8.34
CA LEU A 149 2.70 7.27 -7.13
C LEU A 149 2.28 8.28 -6.07
N LEU A 150 3.11 9.29 -5.79
CA LEU A 150 2.79 10.31 -4.78
C LEU A 150 1.64 11.22 -5.20
N GLY A 151 1.49 11.47 -6.51
CA GLY A 151 0.35 12.21 -7.05
C GLY A 151 -0.96 11.42 -7.01
N GLN A 152 -0.90 10.13 -7.34
CA GLN A 152 -2.07 9.24 -7.42
C GLN A 152 -2.55 8.75 -6.04
N LEU A 153 -1.67 8.70 -5.04
CA LEU A 153 -2.00 8.17 -3.71
C LEU A 153 -1.76 9.18 -2.58
N PRO A 154 -2.50 10.31 -2.55
CA PRO A 154 -2.37 11.26 -1.47
C PRO A 154 -2.75 10.65 -0.11
N ALA A 155 -2.00 10.99 0.93
CA ALA A 155 -2.25 10.42 2.27
C ALA A 155 -3.62 10.81 2.86
N TYR A 156 -4.13 12.00 2.52
CA TYR A 156 -5.41 12.51 3.03
C TYR A 156 -6.63 11.78 2.43
N ASP A 157 -6.47 11.03 1.33
CA ASP A 157 -7.55 10.19 0.80
C ASP A 157 -7.75 8.90 1.63
N GLN A 158 -6.78 8.59 2.49
CA GLN A 158 -6.67 7.30 3.19
C GLN A 158 -6.73 7.43 4.72
N ASP A 159 -6.34 8.59 5.25
CA ASP A 159 -6.18 8.80 6.67
C ASP A 159 -6.87 10.12 7.10
N PRO A 160 -7.99 10.06 7.83
CA PRO A 160 -8.72 11.26 8.23
C PRO A 160 -7.88 12.16 9.13
N MET A 161 -6.88 11.62 9.82
CA MET A 161 -5.96 12.40 10.65
C MET A 161 -5.01 13.28 9.83
N LYS A 162 -4.91 13.03 8.51
CA LYS A 162 -4.14 13.88 7.58
C LYS A 162 -4.99 14.99 6.97
N CYS A 163 -6.30 15.00 7.21
CA CYS A 163 -7.22 16.01 6.72
C CYS A 163 -7.28 17.19 7.70
N GLN A 164 -6.69 18.32 7.33
CA GLN A 164 -6.59 19.51 8.22
C GLN A 164 -7.95 20.15 8.54
N ILE A 165 -8.96 19.95 7.70
CA ILE A 165 -10.27 20.64 7.77
C ILE A 165 -11.37 19.72 8.35
N VAL A 166 -11.10 18.42 8.48
CA VAL A 166 -12.09 17.42 8.93
C VAL A 166 -12.08 17.34 10.46
N LEU A 167 -12.52 18.42 11.13
CA LEU A 167 -12.60 18.50 12.60
C LEU A 167 -13.95 18.03 13.16
N ILE A 168 -14.93 17.76 12.29
CA ILE A 168 -16.25 17.29 12.70
C ILE A 168 -16.25 15.76 12.68
N LYS A 169 -16.47 15.14 13.84
CA LYS A 169 -16.45 13.67 14.05
C LYS A 169 -17.29 12.89 13.03
N LEU A 170 -18.42 13.46 12.57
CA LEU A 170 -19.30 12.83 11.58
C LEU A 170 -18.58 12.55 10.25
N TYR A 171 -17.78 13.50 9.75
CA TYR A 171 -17.04 13.32 8.50
C TYR A 171 -15.90 12.32 8.64
N ILE A 172 -15.26 12.23 9.81
CA ILE A 172 -14.26 11.18 10.09
C ILE A 172 -14.91 9.80 9.94
N SER A 173 -16.09 9.59 10.54
CA SER A 173 -16.81 8.31 10.43
C SER A 173 -17.22 7.99 8.99
N SER A 174 -17.74 8.98 8.25
CA SER A 174 -18.11 8.81 6.84
C SER A 174 -16.91 8.45 5.98
N MET A 175 -15.77 9.11 6.20
CA MET A 175 -14.53 8.85 5.48
C MET A 175 -13.97 7.46 5.78
N LEU A 176 -13.97 7.03 7.05
CA LEU A 176 -13.55 5.68 7.42
C LEU A 176 -14.43 4.61 6.76
N LEU A 177 -15.74 4.83 6.72
CA LEU A 177 -16.68 3.93 6.07
C LEU A 177 -16.44 3.88 4.55
N PHE A 178 -16.26 5.04 3.90
CA PHE A 178 -15.90 5.13 2.50
C PHE A 178 -14.59 4.38 2.19
N VAL A 179 -13.54 4.62 3.00
CA VAL A 179 -12.24 3.95 2.86
C VAL A 179 -12.39 2.45 2.97
N LYS A 180 -13.17 1.96 3.92
CA LYS A 180 -13.48 0.54 4.07
C LYS A 180 -14.17 -0.04 2.83
N HIS A 181 -15.25 0.59 2.35
CA HIS A 181 -16.01 0.08 1.21
C HIS A 181 -15.18 0.08 -0.08
N TYR A 182 -14.52 1.19 -0.43
CA TYR A 182 -13.77 1.22 -1.69
C TYR A 182 -12.63 0.18 -1.67
N LYS A 183 -11.97 -0.05 -0.53
CA LYS A 183 -10.92 -1.09 -0.41
C LYS A 183 -11.46 -2.50 -0.60
N GLN A 184 -12.70 -2.75 -0.17
CA GLN A 184 -13.33 -4.06 -0.25
C GLN A 184 -13.93 -4.33 -1.62
N GLU A 185 -14.49 -3.31 -2.26
CA GLU A 185 -15.37 -3.48 -3.42
C GLU A 185 -14.78 -2.94 -4.74
N ALA A 186 -13.88 -1.96 -4.68
CA ALA A 186 -13.40 -1.24 -5.86
C ALA A 186 -11.87 -1.29 -6.05
N LEU A 187 -11.10 -1.44 -4.97
CA LEU A 187 -9.65 -1.51 -5.05
C LEU A 187 -9.21 -2.82 -5.69
N GLY A 188 -8.41 -2.71 -6.75
CA GLY A 188 -7.80 -3.85 -7.41
C GLY A 188 -6.33 -3.57 -7.77
N VAL A 189 -5.62 -4.64 -8.09
CA VAL A 189 -4.26 -4.59 -8.62
C VAL A 189 -4.26 -5.27 -9.97
N GLY A 190 -3.76 -4.57 -10.99
CA GLY A 190 -3.63 -5.13 -12.33
C GLY A 190 -2.58 -6.25 -12.37
N GLU A 191 -2.89 -7.33 -13.07
CA GLU A 191 -1.96 -8.43 -13.33
C GLU A 191 -1.51 -8.40 -14.80
N VAL A 192 -0.28 -8.87 -15.06
CA VAL A 192 0.31 -8.90 -16.41
C VAL A 192 0.32 -10.35 -16.90
N ALA A 193 -0.24 -10.59 -18.07
CA ALA A 193 -0.24 -11.89 -18.76
C ALA A 193 0.24 -11.74 -20.21
N PRO A 194 0.84 -12.80 -20.78
CA PRO A 194 0.93 -12.95 -22.22
C PRO A 194 -0.45 -12.88 -22.89
N PRO A 195 -0.51 -12.51 -24.18
CA PRO A 195 -1.75 -12.52 -24.93
C PRO A 195 -2.45 -13.89 -24.87
N GLY A 196 -3.74 -13.90 -24.51
CA GLY A 196 -4.56 -15.12 -24.41
C GLY A 196 -4.58 -15.78 -23.03
N GLU A 197 -3.66 -15.44 -22.11
CA GLU A 197 -3.56 -16.10 -20.79
C GLU A 197 -4.32 -15.36 -19.67
N GLY A 198 -4.94 -14.21 -19.96
CA GLY A 198 -5.64 -13.40 -18.94
C GLY A 198 -6.81 -14.12 -18.26
N GLY A 199 -7.43 -15.10 -18.92
CA GLY A 199 -8.51 -15.90 -18.32
C GLY A 199 -8.03 -16.77 -17.15
N ALA A 200 -6.89 -17.44 -17.33
CA ALA A 200 -6.28 -18.28 -16.29
C ALA A 200 -5.86 -17.46 -15.06
N LEU A 201 -5.31 -16.25 -15.28
CA LEU A 201 -4.99 -15.33 -14.18
C LEU A 201 -6.22 -14.92 -13.38
N ARG A 202 -7.32 -14.56 -14.08
CA ARG A 202 -8.57 -14.20 -13.42
C ARG A 202 -9.14 -15.34 -12.60
N GLU A 203 -9.07 -16.57 -13.11
CA GLU A 203 -9.52 -17.75 -12.37
C GLU A 203 -8.66 -17.99 -11.12
N ALA A 204 -7.34 -17.90 -11.25
CA ALA A 204 -6.42 -18.01 -10.11
C ALA A 204 -6.67 -16.91 -9.05
N ALA A 205 -6.98 -15.68 -9.47
CA ALA A 205 -7.34 -14.59 -8.58
C ALA A 205 -8.65 -14.86 -7.83
N ASN A 206 -9.67 -15.37 -8.52
CA ASN A 206 -10.94 -15.76 -7.90
C ASN A 206 -10.76 -16.88 -6.87
N GLN A 207 -9.92 -17.88 -7.17
CA GLN A 207 -9.60 -18.94 -6.23
C GLN A 207 -8.87 -18.42 -4.98
N ARG A 208 -7.94 -17.46 -5.13
CA ARG A 208 -7.29 -16.79 -4.00
C ARG A 208 -8.29 -16.04 -3.13
N ALA A 209 -9.19 -15.28 -3.74
CA ALA A 209 -10.23 -14.54 -3.03
C ALA A 209 -11.19 -15.47 -2.26
N ALA A 210 -11.58 -16.58 -2.86
CA ALA A 210 -12.43 -17.59 -2.21
C ALA A 210 -11.73 -18.18 -0.98
N LYS A 211 -10.45 -18.53 -1.09
CA LYS A 211 -9.66 -19.05 0.05
C LYS A 211 -9.54 -18.03 1.18
N GLU A 212 -9.26 -16.77 0.86
CA GLU A 212 -9.16 -15.70 1.87
C GLU A 212 -10.50 -15.44 2.58
N ALA A 213 -11.64 -15.59 1.88
CA ALA A 213 -12.96 -15.49 2.49
C ALA A 213 -13.24 -16.64 3.47
N THR A 214 -12.81 -17.87 3.15
CA THR A 214 -12.90 -19.03 4.05
C THR A 214 -12.03 -18.82 5.30
N ASP A 215 -10.77 -18.39 5.14
CA ASP A 215 -9.86 -18.16 6.26
C ASP A 215 -10.37 -17.07 7.23
N ARG A 216 -11.04 -16.03 6.70
CA ARG A 216 -11.68 -14.99 7.52
C ARG A 216 -12.87 -15.51 8.32
N SER A 217 -13.67 -16.39 7.74
CA SER A 217 -14.86 -16.94 8.40
C SER A 217 -14.54 -18.01 9.45
N ASP A 218 -13.38 -18.67 9.35
CA ASP A 218 -12.87 -19.57 10.40
C ASP A 218 -12.13 -18.82 11.53
N GLY A 219 -11.51 -17.67 11.23
CA GLY A 219 -10.88 -16.81 12.24
C GLY A 219 -11.89 -16.21 13.23
N ASP A 220 -13.05 -15.77 12.74
CA ASP A 220 -14.12 -15.14 13.53
C ASP A 220 -14.76 -16.14 14.53
N LYS A 221 -14.78 -17.44 14.20
CA LYS A 221 -15.29 -18.50 15.09
C LYS A 221 -14.36 -18.82 16.26
N LYS A 222 -13.10 -18.37 16.24
CA LYS A 222 -12.09 -18.71 17.27
C LYS A 222 -11.98 -17.67 18.39
N GLU A 223 -12.72 -16.57 18.31
CA GLU A 223 -12.64 -15.42 19.24
C GLU A 223 -13.87 -15.28 20.15
N VAL A 224 -14.52 -16.39 20.53
CA VAL A 224 -15.48 -16.41 21.65
C VAL A 224 -14.74 -16.87 22.91
N PRO A 225 -14.46 -16.00 23.90
CA PRO A 225 -13.99 -16.47 25.20
C PRO A 225 -15.17 -17.12 25.91
N ALA A 226 -15.05 -18.41 26.20
CA ALA A 226 -15.94 -19.11 27.12
C ALA A 226 -15.87 -18.45 28.50
N ARG A 227 -16.87 -17.61 28.83
CA ARG A 227 -17.14 -17.22 30.22
C ARG A 227 -17.62 -18.47 30.97
N ARG A 228 -16.76 -18.98 31.86
CA ARG A 228 -17.16 -19.89 32.93
C ARG A 228 -17.76 -19.03 34.04
N ASP A 229 -19.08 -18.96 34.12
CA ASP A 229 -19.75 -18.46 35.32
C ASP A 229 -20.02 -19.64 36.26
N HIS A 230 -19.40 -19.58 37.45
CA HIS A 230 -19.75 -20.40 38.60
C HIS A 230 -20.55 -19.52 39.57
N GLY A 231 -21.79 -19.90 39.87
CA GLY A 231 -22.60 -19.28 40.93
C GLY A 231 -24.00 -19.87 41.00
N SER A 232 -24.26 -20.65 42.06
CA SER A 232 -25.48 -21.42 42.32
C SER A 232 -26.77 -20.61 42.56
N ALA A 233 -27.86 -21.14 42.00
CA ALA A 233 -29.23 -21.32 42.51
C ALA A 233 -29.95 -20.22 43.34
N ASN A 234 -31.11 -19.77 42.84
CA ASN A 234 -32.44 -20.22 43.35
C ASN A 234 -33.63 -19.69 42.51
N SER A 235 -34.59 -20.59 42.24
CA SER A 235 -36.08 -20.50 42.08
C SER A 235 -36.73 -19.14 41.72
N SER A 236 -37.77 -19.01 40.87
CA SER A 236 -38.91 -19.89 40.53
C SER A 236 -39.78 -19.31 39.38
N THR A 237 -40.47 -20.20 38.65
CA THR A 237 -41.80 -20.06 37.99
C THR A 237 -42.06 -18.96 36.96
N SER A 238 -42.26 -19.34 35.68
CA SER A 238 -43.56 -19.55 35.01
C SER A 238 -43.48 -19.31 33.48
N SER A 239 -43.78 -20.35 32.70
CA SER A 239 -44.14 -20.31 31.26
C SER A 239 -45.61 -19.84 31.09
N PRO A 240 -46.20 -19.62 29.89
CA PRO A 240 -45.76 -20.10 28.57
C PRO A 240 -46.05 -19.20 27.32
N ALA A 241 -45.66 -19.77 26.17
CA ALA A 241 -46.28 -19.70 24.85
C ALA A 241 -45.83 -18.62 23.84
N GLY A 242 -45.54 -19.10 22.62
CA GLY A 242 -45.31 -18.26 21.44
C GLY A 242 -44.52 -18.98 20.33
N SER A 243 -45.11 -20.00 19.73
CA SER A 243 -44.62 -20.71 18.55
C SER A 243 -44.87 -19.88 17.27
N THR A 244 -43.97 -19.91 16.28
CA THR A 244 -44.24 -20.31 14.87
C THR A 244 -43.09 -19.96 13.89
N ASN A 245 -42.72 -21.00 13.12
CA ASN A 245 -42.15 -21.12 11.76
C ASN A 245 -42.09 -19.84 10.89
N GLY A 246 -41.15 -19.59 9.97
CA GLY A 246 -40.31 -20.48 9.16
C GLY A 246 -40.93 -20.70 7.77
N THR A 247 -40.42 -20.02 6.72
CA THR A 247 -40.43 -20.52 5.31
C THR A 247 -39.42 -19.76 4.43
N ASP A 248 -38.53 -20.53 3.80
CA ASP A 248 -37.78 -20.22 2.56
C ASP A 248 -38.72 -20.13 1.35
N ASP A 249 -38.35 -19.38 0.30
CA ASP A 249 -38.23 -19.89 -1.08
C ASP A 249 -37.69 -18.83 -2.08
N GLY A 250 -36.99 -19.27 -3.13
CA GLY A 250 -37.23 -18.71 -4.47
C GLY A 250 -36.17 -17.86 -5.19
N THR A 251 -35.00 -18.43 -5.47
CA THR A 251 -34.19 -18.33 -6.71
C THR A 251 -34.57 -17.30 -7.81
N LYS A 252 -33.63 -16.43 -8.24
CA LYS A 252 -33.18 -16.32 -9.66
C LYS A 252 -31.98 -15.38 -9.85
N ASN A 253 -30.91 -15.96 -10.42
CA ASN A 253 -29.85 -15.25 -11.12
C ASN A 253 -30.43 -14.51 -12.34
N GLU A 254 -29.94 -13.30 -12.62
CA GLU A 254 -29.76 -12.83 -14.00
C GLU A 254 -28.67 -11.73 -14.06
N TYR A 255 -27.61 -12.06 -14.79
CA TYR A 255 -26.50 -11.20 -15.17
C TYR A 255 -26.91 -10.46 -16.45
N VAL A 256 -26.81 -9.12 -16.50
CA VAL A 256 -26.81 -8.40 -17.77
C VAL A 256 -25.69 -7.36 -17.75
N SER A 257 -24.70 -7.62 -18.61
CA SER A 257 -23.64 -6.70 -19.02
C SER A 257 -24.08 -6.05 -20.33
N SER A 258 -24.02 -4.73 -20.42
CA SER A 258 -24.16 -4.01 -21.68
C SER A 258 -23.21 -2.80 -21.68
N ARG A 259 -22.13 -2.93 -22.47
CA ARG A 259 -21.36 -1.82 -23.03
C ARG A 259 -21.98 -1.42 -24.38
N GLY A 260 -21.79 -0.15 -24.73
CA GLY A 260 -22.05 0.42 -26.07
C GLY A 260 -22.93 1.66 -25.91
N THR A 261 -22.49 2.87 -26.26
CA THR A 261 -21.52 3.32 -27.27
C THR A 261 -20.69 4.49 -26.77
#